data_AF-A0A9W4TS65-F1
#
_entry.id   AF-A0A9W4TS65-F1
#
_cell.length_a   1.000
_cell.length_b   1.000
_cell.length_c   1.000
_cell.angle_alpha   90.00
_cell.angle_beta   90.00
_cell.angle_gamma   90.00
#
_symmetry.space_group_name_H-M   'P 1'
#
loop_
_entity.id
_entity.type
_entity.pdbx_description
1 polymer ?
#
loop_
_entity_poly.entity_id
_entity_poly.type
_entity_poly.pdbx_seq_one_letter_code
_entity_poly.pdbx_strand_id
1 'polypeptide(L)'
;MADQIEDNQLNEYIETLKQAFSSGSIKKTKEVSLEEETDWDDNWNDNWDDEEENENDKNETSNKLTTTQLIQDIMPLFNEYDSSLKIYLITSIKALSIVEYPSLANSFIMYNDFQYLSQKLKDESMLTFVESLWKQVLKKFYEELKILIASLNLNTVHTPNSEEGILDDYNLNQLSLIYKWFNILFEEKQFKSTNPVKFKELVVNLVEYLNNYLIRKVVNLIDISEFQSEQIGLIIDNLNNVTIPYILQLELKKDEIESFNKLKNVKFLINNHLKDIMDRFYQGELYDIDTNELVKLLRNTFIQSELRDNYINEIIEFRNMN
;
A
#
# COMPACT_ATOMS: atom_id res chain seq x y z
N MET A 1 47.06 4.87 -29.14
CA MET A 1 47.36 5.90 -28.12
C MET A 1 46.07 6.50 -27.56
N ALA A 2 45.06 6.80 -28.39
CA ALA A 2 43.69 7.10 -27.92
C ALA A 2 43.06 5.92 -27.13
N ASP A 3 43.12 4.70 -27.67
CA ASP A 3 42.57 3.50 -26.98
C ASP A 3 43.19 3.20 -25.60
N GLN A 4 44.45 3.58 -25.37
CA GLN A 4 45.11 3.37 -24.07
C GLN A 4 44.74 4.44 -23.02
N ILE A 5 44.30 5.62 -23.46
CA ILE A 5 43.81 6.68 -22.58
C ILE A 5 42.39 6.35 -22.13
N GLU A 6 41.55 5.83 -23.04
CA GLU A 6 40.21 5.33 -22.70
C GLU A 6 40.25 4.14 -21.74
N ASP A 7 41.18 3.18 -21.92
CA ASP A 7 41.32 2.02 -21.02
C ASP A 7 41.81 2.38 -19.60
N ASN A 8 42.72 3.35 -19.47
CA ASN A 8 43.18 3.79 -18.14
C ASN A 8 42.11 4.57 -17.40
N GLN A 9 41.39 5.43 -18.11
CA GLN A 9 40.24 6.14 -17.56
C GLN A 9 39.17 5.14 -17.11
N LEU A 10 38.82 4.15 -17.96
CA LEU A 10 37.84 3.11 -17.62
C LEU A 10 38.21 2.30 -16.37
N ASN A 11 39.48 1.96 -16.18
CA ASN A 11 39.93 1.24 -14.99
C ASN A 11 39.85 2.10 -13.72
N GLU A 12 40.24 3.38 -13.78
CA GLU A 12 40.08 4.33 -12.66
C GLU A 12 38.61 4.53 -12.29
N TYR A 13 37.70 4.49 -13.28
CA TYR A 13 36.25 4.55 -13.07
C TYR A 13 35.69 3.32 -12.39
N ILE A 14 36.09 2.12 -12.84
CA ILE A 14 35.69 0.86 -12.22
C ILE A 14 36.15 0.84 -10.76
N GLU A 15 37.38 1.29 -10.48
CA GLU A 15 37.89 1.37 -9.11
C GLU A 15 37.15 2.41 -8.26
N THR A 16 36.78 3.57 -8.83
CA THR A 16 36.00 4.59 -8.11
C THR A 16 34.59 4.10 -7.79
N LEU A 17 33.90 3.44 -8.73
CA LEU A 17 32.60 2.81 -8.48
C LEU A 17 32.72 1.69 -7.46
N LYS A 18 33.70 0.80 -7.58
CA LYS A 18 33.95 -0.23 -6.58
C LYS A 18 34.21 0.39 -5.22
N GLN A 19 34.98 1.45 -5.12
CA GLN A 19 35.26 2.13 -3.85
C GLN A 19 34.01 2.79 -3.27
N ALA A 20 33.19 3.45 -4.08
CA ALA A 20 31.93 4.06 -3.63
C ALA A 20 30.96 3.01 -3.08
N PHE A 21 30.82 1.85 -3.75
CA PHE A 21 29.97 0.76 -3.31
C PHE A 21 30.58 -0.07 -2.14
N SER A 22 31.90 -0.24 -2.09
CA SER A 22 32.60 -1.05 -1.06
C SER A 22 32.99 -0.29 0.22
N SER A 23 33.07 1.04 0.17
CA SER A 23 33.45 1.90 1.32
C SER A 23 32.39 2.00 2.42
N GLY A 24 31.25 1.30 2.25
CA GLY A 24 30.13 1.35 3.18
C GLY A 24 29.27 2.60 3.05
N SER A 25 29.41 3.38 1.97
CA SER A 25 28.57 4.57 1.70
C SER A 25 27.07 4.24 1.64
N ILE A 26 26.70 3.03 1.21
CA ILE A 26 25.31 2.54 1.24
C ILE A 26 24.77 2.38 2.67
N LYS A 27 25.66 2.12 3.64
CA LYS A 27 25.29 1.98 5.06
C LYS A 27 25.17 3.33 5.78
N LYS A 28 25.70 4.41 5.19
CA LYS A 28 25.62 5.77 5.74
C LYS A 28 24.44 6.47 5.10
N THR A 29 23.44 6.81 5.91
CA THR A 29 22.21 7.44 5.45
C THR A 29 22.08 8.87 5.96
N LYS A 30 21.35 9.70 5.22
CA LYS A 30 20.96 11.06 5.57
C LYS A 30 19.49 11.29 5.20
N GLU A 31 18.79 12.09 5.98
CA GLU A 31 17.44 12.57 5.63
C GLU A 31 17.55 13.71 4.63
N VAL A 32 16.72 13.68 3.59
CA VAL A 32 16.63 14.70 2.54
C VAL A 32 15.16 15.02 2.30
N SER A 33 14.82 16.29 2.17
CA SER A 33 13.52 16.74 1.64
C SER A 33 13.59 16.83 0.12
N LEU A 34 12.60 16.24 -0.56
CA LEU A 34 12.35 16.52 -1.97
C LEU A 34 11.48 17.77 -2.08
N GLU A 35 12.04 18.93 -1.75
CA GLU A 35 11.43 20.21 -2.10
C GLU A 35 12.16 20.79 -3.30
N GLU A 36 11.38 21.25 -4.27
CA GLU A 36 11.87 22.02 -5.41
C GLU A 36 12.62 23.23 -4.86
N GLU A 37 13.88 23.42 -5.26
CA GLU A 37 14.59 24.69 -5.10
C GLU A 37 13.87 25.75 -5.98
N THR A 38 12.72 26.24 -5.53
CA THR A 38 12.28 27.58 -5.87
C THR A 38 12.93 28.51 -4.87
N ASP A 39 14.13 28.97 -5.25
CA ASP A 39 14.79 30.17 -4.75
C ASP A 39 13.83 31.35 -4.93
N TRP A 40 12.97 31.58 -3.94
CA TRP A 40 12.25 32.84 -3.72
C TRP A 40 12.44 33.22 -2.25
N ASP A 41 13.59 33.84 -2.02
CA ASP A 41 13.96 34.54 -0.80
C ASP A 41 13.09 35.80 -0.68
N ASP A 42 11.81 35.62 -0.30
CA ASP A 42 10.90 36.73 -0.01
C ASP A 42 11.01 37.12 1.46
N ASN A 43 12.09 37.86 1.73
CA ASN A 43 12.25 38.72 2.89
C ASN A 43 11.16 39.82 2.89
N TRP A 44 9.96 39.46 3.36
CA TRP A 44 8.92 40.42 3.75
C TRP A 44 8.85 40.48 5.27
N ASN A 45 9.76 41.27 5.83
CA ASN A 45 9.62 41.77 7.18
C ASN A 45 8.59 42.90 7.17
N ASP A 46 7.37 42.64 7.64
CA ASP A 46 6.49 43.69 8.13
C ASP A 46 5.73 43.22 9.38
N ASN A 47 6.26 43.71 10.49
CA ASN A 47 5.77 43.62 11.85
C ASN A 47 4.38 44.24 11.99
N TRP A 48 3.35 43.42 12.24
CA TRP A 48 2.08 43.86 12.83
C TRP A 48 1.76 42.93 13.99
N ASP A 49 2.04 43.43 15.19
CA ASP A 49 1.56 42.90 16.47
C ASP A 49 0.03 42.76 16.43
N ASP A 50 -0.48 41.58 16.76
CA ASP A 50 -1.51 41.43 17.79
C ASP A 50 -1.52 39.99 18.30
N GLU A 51 -1.34 39.87 19.61
CA GLU A 51 -1.15 38.67 20.41
C GLU A 51 -2.38 37.75 20.38
N GLU A 52 -2.27 36.54 19.83
CA GLU A 52 -3.04 35.37 20.32
C GLU A 52 -2.17 34.10 20.20
N GLU A 53 -1.70 33.62 21.35
CA GLU A 53 -1.05 32.32 21.53
C GLU A 53 -2.00 31.20 21.08
N ASN A 54 -1.68 30.58 19.93
CA ASN A 54 -2.10 29.23 19.62
C ASN A 54 -0.87 28.46 19.14
N GLU A 55 -0.21 27.77 20.08
CA GLU A 55 0.69 26.65 19.80
C GLU A 55 -0.12 25.51 19.14
N ASN A 56 -0.45 25.68 17.86
CA ASN A 56 -0.64 24.55 16.97
C ASN A 56 0.71 24.34 16.30
N ASP A 57 1.53 23.47 16.89
CA ASP A 57 2.54 22.70 16.17
C ASP A 57 1.82 21.99 15.01
N LYS A 58 1.71 22.68 13.88
CA LYS A 58 1.58 22.05 12.59
C LYS A 58 2.86 21.26 12.40
N ASN A 59 2.84 20.01 12.87
CA ASN A 59 3.68 18.97 12.32
C ASN A 59 3.33 18.86 10.84
N GLU A 60 3.94 19.72 10.03
CA GLU A 60 4.24 19.40 8.65
C GLU A 60 4.99 18.06 8.73
N THR A 61 4.32 16.98 8.36
CA THR A 61 4.97 15.74 7.95
C THR A 61 5.85 16.09 6.76
N SER A 62 7.02 16.66 7.03
CA SER A 62 8.06 16.90 6.06
C SER A 62 8.31 15.58 5.33
N ASN A 63 8.26 15.59 4.00
CA ASN A 63 8.57 14.45 3.13
C ASN A 63 10.04 14.04 3.29
N LYS A 64 10.40 13.51 4.46
CA LYS A 64 11.74 13.10 4.81
C LYS A 64 12.00 11.75 4.17
N LEU A 65 12.84 11.78 3.16
CA LEU A 65 13.30 10.60 2.45
C LEU A 65 14.72 10.31 2.91
N THR A 66 14.98 9.06 3.26
CA THR A 66 16.32 8.64 3.62
C THR A 66 17.07 8.30 2.33
N THR A 67 18.22 8.93 2.12
CA THR A 67 19.12 8.62 1.00
C THR A 67 20.48 8.17 1.51
N THR A 68 21.24 7.42 0.70
CA THR A 68 22.60 7.04 1.08
C THR A 68 23.65 8.08 0.69
N GLN A 69 24.81 8.03 1.34
CA GLN A 69 25.97 8.84 0.97
C GLN A 69 26.51 8.48 -0.43
N LEU A 70 26.16 7.30 -0.96
CA LEU A 70 26.57 6.86 -2.30
C LEU A 70 26.20 7.89 -3.37
N ILE A 71 25.04 8.53 -3.25
CA ILE A 71 24.59 9.58 -4.19
C ILE A 71 25.64 10.68 -4.32
N GLN A 72 26.18 11.15 -3.20
CA GLN A 72 27.18 12.22 -3.22
C GLN A 72 28.51 11.75 -3.80
N ASP A 73 28.85 10.47 -3.61
CA ASP A 73 30.09 9.90 -4.13
C ASP A 73 30.01 9.69 -5.66
N ILE A 74 28.83 9.35 -6.19
CA ILE A 74 28.63 9.12 -7.63
C ILE A 74 28.19 10.36 -8.41
N MET A 75 27.69 11.41 -7.77
CA MET A 75 27.27 12.63 -8.46
C MET A 75 28.40 13.32 -9.26
N PRO A 76 29.62 13.49 -8.72
CA PRO A 76 30.73 14.09 -9.46
C PRO A 76 31.06 13.32 -10.75
N LEU A 77 30.95 12.00 -10.70
CA LEU A 77 31.16 11.11 -11.84
C LEU A 77 30.29 11.58 -13.02
N PHE A 78 28.99 11.83 -12.83
CA PHE A 78 28.11 12.27 -13.92
C PHE A 78 28.46 13.61 -14.57
N ASN A 79 29.20 14.48 -13.89
CA ASN A 79 29.63 15.78 -14.42
C ASN A 79 30.93 15.68 -15.24
N GLU A 80 31.75 14.65 -14.98
CA GLU A 80 33.05 14.46 -15.65
C GLU A 80 32.94 13.71 -16.99
N TYR A 81 31.84 13.00 -17.25
CA TYR A 81 31.67 12.20 -18.48
C TYR A 81 30.98 12.92 -19.64
N ASP A 82 31.45 12.61 -20.84
CA ASP A 82 30.71 12.81 -22.09
C ASP A 82 29.45 11.93 -22.18
N SER A 83 28.48 12.35 -22.98
CA SER A 83 27.15 11.73 -23.07
C SER A 83 27.14 10.23 -23.41
N SER A 84 28.13 9.73 -24.16
CA SER A 84 28.23 8.32 -24.55
C SER A 84 28.67 7.42 -23.38
N LEU A 85 29.59 7.89 -22.53
CA LEU A 85 30.11 7.13 -21.38
C LEU A 85 29.10 7.10 -20.21
N LYS A 86 28.21 8.10 -20.12
CA LYS A 86 27.14 8.14 -19.12
C LYS A 86 26.23 6.91 -19.18
N ILE A 87 25.96 6.36 -20.37
CA ILE A 87 25.11 5.17 -20.53
C ILE A 87 25.74 3.95 -19.85
N TYR A 88 27.05 3.75 -20.01
CA TYR A 88 27.77 2.66 -19.36
C TYR A 88 27.82 2.86 -17.85
N LEU A 89 28.06 4.09 -17.38
CA LEU A 89 28.02 4.43 -15.96
C LEU A 89 26.65 4.10 -15.34
N ILE A 90 25.57 4.56 -15.97
CA ILE A 90 24.19 4.28 -15.54
C ILE A 90 23.94 2.77 -15.47
N THR A 91 24.37 2.02 -16.48
CA THR A 91 24.19 0.57 -16.54
C THR A 91 24.97 -0.14 -15.44
N SER A 92 26.21 0.28 -15.17
CA SER A 92 27.05 -0.26 -14.09
C SER A 92 26.45 0.02 -12.72
N ILE A 93 25.97 1.25 -12.47
CA ILE A 93 25.28 1.61 -11.22
C ILE A 93 24.03 0.76 -11.05
N LYS A 94 23.22 0.58 -12.10
CA LYS A 94 22.04 -0.32 -12.06
C LYS A 94 22.42 -1.74 -11.68
N ALA A 95 23.43 -2.32 -12.32
CA ALA A 95 23.89 -3.67 -12.04
C ALA A 95 24.40 -3.84 -10.60
N LEU A 96 25.26 -2.92 -10.13
CA LEU A 96 25.79 -2.95 -8.78
C LEU A 96 24.71 -2.73 -7.73
N SER A 97 23.72 -1.88 -8.02
CA SER A 97 22.65 -1.58 -7.06
C SER A 97 21.85 -2.81 -6.66
N ILE A 98 21.64 -3.77 -7.56
CA ILE A 98 20.94 -5.03 -7.29
C ILE A 98 21.67 -5.88 -6.23
N VAL A 99 23.00 -5.80 -6.19
CA VAL A 99 23.84 -6.63 -5.30
C VAL A 99 24.08 -5.93 -3.97
N GLU A 100 24.30 -4.62 -4.00
CA GLU A 100 24.86 -3.88 -2.86
C GLU A 100 23.78 -3.20 -2.00
N TYR A 101 22.64 -2.84 -2.58
CA TYR A 101 21.53 -2.28 -1.79
C TYR A 101 20.75 -3.39 -1.07
N PRO A 102 20.15 -3.08 0.10
CA PRO A 102 19.10 -3.92 0.65
C PRO A 102 18.01 -4.14 -0.40
N SER A 103 17.48 -5.37 -0.46
CA SER A 103 16.38 -5.68 -1.37
C SER A 103 15.22 -4.70 -1.22
N LEU A 104 14.60 -4.32 -2.35
CA LEU A 104 13.36 -3.54 -2.36
C LEU A 104 12.20 -4.25 -1.63
N ALA A 105 12.30 -5.55 -1.34
CA ALA A 105 11.35 -6.26 -0.47
C ALA A 105 11.54 -5.94 1.03
N ASN A 106 12.61 -5.21 1.39
CA ASN A 106 12.96 -4.88 2.77
C ASN A 106 13.10 -3.38 3.02
N SER A 107 13.35 -2.55 2.00
CA SER A 107 13.71 -1.14 2.17
C SER A 107 13.41 -0.32 0.92
N PHE A 108 13.10 0.96 1.11
CA PHE A 108 12.95 1.93 0.01
C PHE A 108 14.23 2.69 -0.31
N ILE A 109 15.36 2.39 0.35
CA ILE A 109 16.59 3.19 0.20
C ILE A 109 17.10 3.24 -1.25
N MET A 110 17.09 2.11 -1.97
CA MET A 110 17.44 2.08 -3.40
C MET A 110 16.47 2.91 -4.24
N TYR A 111 15.18 2.84 -3.92
CA TYR A 111 14.15 3.61 -4.62
C TYR A 111 14.36 5.10 -4.45
N ASN A 112 14.60 5.55 -3.22
CA ASN A 112 14.84 6.95 -2.89
C ASN A 112 16.09 7.48 -3.61
N ASP A 113 17.19 6.74 -3.58
CA ASP A 113 18.44 7.16 -4.21
C ASP A 113 18.31 7.28 -5.73
N PHE A 114 17.63 6.32 -6.37
CA PHE A 114 17.40 6.35 -7.82
C PHE A 114 16.41 7.44 -8.22
N GLN A 115 15.40 7.72 -7.40
CA GLN A 115 14.49 8.84 -7.60
C GLN A 115 15.23 10.18 -7.52
N TYR A 116 16.07 10.36 -6.49
CA TYR A 116 16.87 11.57 -6.32
C TYR A 116 17.86 11.77 -7.48
N LEU A 117 18.60 10.73 -7.87
CA LEU A 117 19.51 10.78 -9.01
C LEU A 117 18.78 11.12 -10.31
N SER A 118 17.61 10.52 -10.53
CA SER A 118 16.80 10.78 -11.72
C SER A 118 16.40 12.25 -11.82
N GLN A 119 15.99 12.87 -10.72
CA GLN A 119 15.63 14.28 -10.65
C GLN A 119 16.83 15.20 -10.87
N LYS A 120 17.95 14.97 -10.16
CA LYS A 120 19.15 15.83 -10.28
C LYS A 120 19.83 15.70 -11.64
N LEU A 121 19.82 14.52 -12.25
CA LEU A 121 20.42 14.27 -13.56
C LEU A 121 19.47 14.53 -14.74
N LYS A 122 18.17 14.76 -14.47
CA LYS A 122 17.11 14.87 -15.48
C LYS A 122 17.08 13.68 -16.44
N ASP A 123 17.30 12.48 -15.90
CA ASP A 123 17.32 11.20 -16.61
C ASP A 123 16.37 10.20 -15.95
N GLU A 124 15.29 9.84 -16.63
CA GLU A 124 14.24 8.94 -16.12
C GLU A 124 14.63 7.45 -16.15
N SER A 125 15.75 7.09 -16.77
CA SER A 125 16.12 5.68 -16.96
C SER A 125 16.43 4.99 -15.63
N MET A 126 16.92 5.73 -14.63
CA MET A 126 17.14 5.22 -13.27
C MET A 126 15.81 4.99 -12.55
N LEU A 127 14.90 5.96 -12.62
CA LEU A 127 13.58 5.84 -12.02
C LEU A 127 12.79 4.68 -12.62
N THR A 128 12.75 4.58 -13.96
CA THR A 128 12.07 3.49 -14.68
C THR A 128 12.59 2.11 -14.27
N PHE A 129 13.90 2.00 -14.07
CA PHE A 129 14.52 0.76 -13.63
C PHE A 129 14.09 0.36 -12.21
N VAL A 130 14.18 1.28 -11.25
CA VAL A 130 13.83 0.97 -9.86
C VAL A 130 12.32 0.75 -9.68
N GLU A 131 11.48 1.44 -10.46
CA GLU A 131 10.04 1.21 -10.51
C GLU A 131 9.69 -0.19 -11.05
N SER A 132 10.40 -0.66 -12.07
CA SER A 132 10.19 -2.01 -12.60
C SER A 132 10.51 -3.08 -11.55
N LEU A 133 11.61 -2.90 -10.81
CA LEU A 133 11.97 -3.79 -9.70
C LEU A 133 10.95 -3.71 -8.56
N TRP A 134 10.49 -2.51 -8.22
CA TRP A 134 9.47 -2.30 -7.19
C TRP A 134 8.15 -2.97 -7.57
N LYS A 135 7.69 -2.84 -8.82
CA LYS A 135 6.47 -3.52 -9.32
C LYS A 135 6.56 -5.04 -9.19
N GLN A 136 7.75 -5.63 -9.38
CA GLN A 136 7.95 -7.07 -9.18
C GLN A 136 7.85 -7.48 -7.71
N VAL A 137 8.40 -6.68 -6.79
CA VAL A 137 8.26 -6.91 -5.35
C VAL A 137 6.79 -6.76 -4.93
N LEU A 138 6.13 -5.70 -5.39
CA LEU A 138 4.73 -5.43 -5.08
C LEU A 138 3.82 -6.57 -5.53
N LYS A 139 4.08 -7.12 -6.73
CA LYS A 139 3.37 -8.31 -7.22
C LYS A 139 3.49 -9.49 -6.27
N LYS A 140 4.68 -9.76 -5.72
CA LYS A 140 4.90 -10.83 -4.74
C LYS A 140 4.12 -10.60 -3.45
N PHE A 141 4.11 -9.37 -2.93
CA PHE A 141 3.30 -9.04 -1.75
C PHE A 141 1.82 -9.30 -1.97
N TYR A 142 1.26 -8.87 -3.10
CA TYR A 142 -0.13 -9.17 -3.43
C TYR A 142 -0.39 -10.66 -3.62
N GLU A 143 0.52 -11.41 -4.24
CA GLU A 143 0.39 -12.87 -4.39
C GLU A 143 0.41 -13.61 -3.05
N GLU A 144 1.31 -13.23 -2.14
CA GLU A 144 1.38 -13.79 -0.78
C GLU A 144 0.08 -13.51 -0.02
N LEU A 145 -0.36 -12.25 0.03
CA LEU A 145 -1.61 -11.88 0.68
C LEU A 145 -2.81 -12.56 0.03
N LYS A 146 -2.85 -12.68 -1.29
CA LYS A 146 -3.90 -13.41 -2.02
C LYS A 146 -4.02 -14.84 -1.53
N ILE A 147 -2.90 -15.54 -1.38
CA ILE A 147 -2.90 -16.94 -0.91
C ILE A 147 -3.52 -17.01 0.49
N LEU A 148 -3.13 -16.09 1.39
CA LEU A 148 -3.62 -16.06 2.77
C LEU A 148 -5.12 -15.71 2.87
N ILE A 149 -5.60 -14.72 2.12
CA ILE A 149 -7.04 -14.37 2.15
C ILE A 149 -7.89 -15.40 1.39
N ALA A 150 -7.34 -16.04 0.35
CA ALA A 150 -8.01 -17.08 -0.41
C ALA A 150 -8.22 -18.35 0.42
N SER A 151 -7.35 -18.65 1.39
CA SER A 151 -7.47 -19.83 2.25
C SER A 151 -8.59 -19.73 3.28
N LEU A 152 -9.10 -18.52 3.62
CA LEU A 152 -10.23 -18.37 4.54
C LEU A 152 -11.43 -19.23 4.12
N ASN A 153 -12.00 -20.02 5.02
CA ASN A 153 -13.15 -20.83 4.72
C ASN A 153 -14.44 -20.03 4.98
N LEU A 154 -15.09 -19.57 3.92
CA LEU A 154 -16.42 -18.92 3.99
C LEU A 154 -17.58 -19.93 3.85
N ASN A 155 -17.27 -21.19 3.54
CA ASN A 155 -18.24 -22.26 3.36
C ASN A 155 -18.36 -23.12 4.62
N THR A 156 -18.19 -22.51 5.79
CA THR A 156 -18.33 -23.20 7.07
C THR A 156 -19.75 -23.73 7.23
N VAL A 157 -19.85 -25.02 7.53
CA VAL A 157 -21.13 -25.70 7.76
C VAL A 157 -21.29 -25.87 9.26
N HIS A 158 -22.50 -25.63 9.76
CA HIS A 158 -22.82 -25.89 11.16
C HIS A 158 -22.60 -27.38 11.47
N THR A 159 -21.73 -27.67 12.42
CA THR A 159 -21.51 -29.02 12.96
C THR A 159 -21.99 -29.09 14.42
N PRO A 160 -22.25 -30.28 14.99
CA PRO A 160 -22.66 -30.39 16.39
C PRO A 160 -21.65 -29.79 17.40
N ASN A 161 -20.39 -29.58 17.00
CA ASN A 161 -19.35 -28.97 17.81
C ASN A 161 -19.13 -27.48 17.47
N SER A 162 -19.95 -26.91 16.59
CA SER A 162 -19.87 -25.49 16.26
C SER A 162 -20.44 -24.67 17.40
N GLU A 163 -19.62 -23.80 17.98
CA GLU A 163 -20.07 -22.83 18.98
C GLU A 163 -20.56 -21.56 18.27
N GLU A 164 -21.79 -21.14 18.58
CA GLU A 164 -22.36 -19.88 18.09
C GLU A 164 -21.52 -18.69 18.57
N GLY A 165 -21.37 -17.68 17.71
CA GLY A 165 -20.58 -16.49 18.02
C GLY A 165 -19.06 -16.66 18.05
N ILE A 166 -18.54 -17.86 17.76
CA ILE A 166 -17.09 -18.14 17.78
C ILE A 166 -16.60 -18.56 16.40
N LEU A 167 -15.45 -18.00 16.01
CA LEU A 167 -14.78 -18.33 14.77
C LEU A 167 -13.98 -19.63 14.93
N ASP A 168 -14.07 -20.52 13.95
CA ASP A 168 -13.36 -21.79 13.98
C ASP A 168 -11.82 -21.62 13.96
N ASP A 169 -11.13 -22.61 14.56
CA ASP A 169 -9.66 -22.62 14.66
C ASP A 169 -8.97 -22.51 13.31
N TYR A 170 -9.55 -23.05 12.23
CA TYR A 170 -8.93 -22.99 10.91
C TYR A 170 -8.87 -21.55 10.41
N ASN A 171 -10.00 -20.83 10.44
CA ASN A 171 -10.06 -19.42 10.05
C ASN A 171 -9.23 -18.52 10.98
N LEU A 172 -9.25 -18.77 12.30
CA LEU A 172 -8.38 -18.06 13.24
C LEU A 172 -6.90 -18.23 12.90
N ASN A 173 -6.47 -19.44 12.55
CA ASN A 173 -5.10 -19.69 12.12
C ASN A 173 -4.75 -18.95 10.83
N GLN A 174 -5.65 -18.90 9.83
CA GLN A 174 -5.40 -18.14 8.60
C GLN A 174 -5.28 -16.63 8.87
N LEU A 175 -6.14 -16.07 9.73
CA LEU A 175 -6.08 -14.66 10.14
C LEU A 175 -4.80 -14.34 10.92
N SER A 176 -4.33 -15.26 11.75
CA SER A 176 -3.04 -15.15 12.43
C SER A 176 -1.85 -15.09 11.45
N LEU A 177 -1.92 -15.80 10.32
CA LEU A 177 -0.91 -15.69 9.27
C LEU A 177 -0.93 -14.31 8.59
N ILE A 178 -2.12 -13.73 8.34
CA ILE A 178 -2.24 -12.36 7.83
C ILE A 178 -1.65 -11.36 8.83
N TYR A 179 -1.97 -11.52 10.12
CA TYR A 179 -1.38 -10.72 11.19
C TYR A 179 0.15 -10.81 11.19
N LYS A 180 0.70 -12.02 11.13
CA LYS A 180 2.14 -12.25 11.09
C LYS A 180 2.77 -11.59 9.86
N TRP A 181 2.10 -11.63 8.71
CA TRP A 181 2.58 -11.00 7.48
C TRP A 181 2.73 -9.48 7.65
N PHE A 182 1.71 -8.80 8.21
CA PHE A 182 1.82 -7.37 8.52
C PHE A 182 2.83 -7.08 9.63
N ASN A 183 2.91 -7.93 10.66
CA ASN A 183 3.90 -7.76 11.72
C ASN A 183 5.33 -7.79 11.16
N ILE A 184 5.63 -8.73 10.25
CA ILE A 184 6.92 -8.78 9.54
C ILE A 184 7.13 -7.50 8.73
N LEU A 185 6.10 -7.04 8.02
CA LEU A 185 6.17 -5.82 7.21
C LEU A 185 6.53 -4.57 8.05
N PHE A 186 6.00 -4.46 9.27
CA PHE A 186 6.21 -3.32 10.16
C PHE A 186 7.48 -3.43 11.01
N GLU A 187 7.76 -4.60 11.56
CA GLU A 187 8.79 -4.78 12.60
C GLU A 187 10.14 -5.24 12.03
N GLU A 188 10.14 -6.02 10.94
CA GLU A 188 11.38 -6.58 10.38
C GLU A 188 11.89 -5.82 9.15
N LYS A 189 11.03 -5.04 8.49
CA LYS A 189 11.40 -4.26 7.30
C LYS A 189 11.73 -2.82 7.65
N GLN A 190 12.54 -2.19 6.81
CA GLN A 190 13.01 -0.81 6.96
C GLN A 190 12.20 0.19 6.13
N PHE A 191 10.99 -0.17 5.67
CA PHE A 191 10.19 0.68 4.81
C PHE A 191 9.82 2.01 5.48
N LYS A 192 9.28 1.96 6.71
CA LYS A 192 8.86 3.16 7.45
C LYS A 192 10.01 4.15 7.68
N SER A 193 11.19 3.64 8.04
CA SER A 193 12.37 4.47 8.34
C SER A 193 13.07 5.00 7.09
N THR A 194 12.81 4.43 5.92
CA THR A 194 13.44 4.87 4.67
C THR A 194 12.55 5.76 3.83
N ASN A 195 11.26 5.48 3.77
CA ASN A 195 10.29 6.30 3.07
C ASN A 195 8.90 6.16 3.72
N PRO A 196 8.57 6.99 4.73
CA PRO A 196 7.33 6.85 5.50
C PRO A 196 6.08 7.08 4.64
N VAL A 197 6.15 7.99 3.66
CA VAL A 197 5.03 8.30 2.75
C VAL A 197 4.73 7.13 1.84
N LYS A 198 5.74 6.61 1.14
CA LYS A 198 5.57 5.44 0.26
C LYS A 198 5.19 4.18 1.05
N PHE A 199 5.66 4.06 2.30
CA PHE A 199 5.24 2.98 3.18
C PHE A 199 3.76 3.09 3.57
N LYS A 200 3.28 4.29 3.88
CA LYS A 200 1.87 4.56 4.16
C LYS A 200 0.99 4.18 2.97
N GLU A 201 1.36 4.60 1.76
CA GLU A 201 0.69 4.21 0.52
C GLU A 201 0.69 2.69 0.31
N LEU A 202 1.83 2.02 0.53
CA LEU A 202 1.92 0.56 0.40
C LEU A 202 0.92 -0.13 1.32
N VAL A 203 0.90 0.24 2.61
CA VAL A 203 0.02 -0.41 3.60
C VAL A 203 -1.45 -0.18 3.27
N VAL A 204 -1.84 1.05 2.89
CA VAL A 204 -3.22 1.36 2.46
C VAL A 204 -3.63 0.46 1.30
N ASN A 205 -2.81 0.40 0.24
CA ASN A 205 -3.11 -0.41 -0.94
C ASN A 205 -3.23 -1.92 -0.61
N LEU A 206 -2.41 -2.44 0.31
CA LEU A 206 -2.47 -3.85 0.73
C LEU A 206 -3.73 -4.15 1.55
N VAL A 207 -4.15 -3.24 2.43
CA VAL A 207 -5.40 -3.37 3.20
C VAL A 207 -6.61 -3.28 2.27
N GLU A 208 -6.62 -2.34 1.35
CA GLU A 208 -7.67 -2.25 0.32
C GLU A 208 -7.76 -3.51 -0.52
N TYR A 209 -6.62 -4.07 -0.90
CA TYR A 209 -6.58 -5.34 -1.63
C TYR A 209 -7.24 -6.48 -0.84
N LEU A 210 -6.90 -6.64 0.45
CA LEU A 210 -7.47 -7.69 1.30
C LEU A 210 -8.99 -7.54 1.47
N ASN A 211 -9.45 -6.33 1.80
CA ASN A 211 -10.87 -6.04 1.99
C ASN A 211 -11.65 -6.28 0.70
N ASN A 212 -11.17 -5.76 -0.44
CA ASN A 212 -11.81 -5.95 -1.73
C ASN A 212 -11.79 -7.41 -2.19
N TYR A 213 -10.73 -8.16 -1.86
CA TYR A 213 -10.69 -9.59 -2.15
C TYR A 213 -11.75 -10.34 -1.35
N LEU A 214 -11.85 -10.07 -0.04
CA LEU A 214 -12.86 -10.68 0.82
C LEU A 214 -14.27 -10.33 0.36
N ILE A 215 -14.55 -9.07 0.05
CA ILE A 215 -15.83 -8.60 -0.52
C ILE A 215 -16.19 -9.43 -1.76
N ARG A 216 -15.29 -9.52 -2.74
CA ARG A 216 -15.52 -10.30 -3.96
C ARG A 216 -15.78 -11.77 -3.64
N LYS A 217 -15.10 -12.33 -2.64
CA LYS A 217 -15.27 -13.71 -2.24
C LYS A 217 -16.65 -13.96 -1.64
N VAL A 218 -17.14 -13.05 -0.79
CA VAL A 218 -18.49 -13.09 -0.20
C VAL A 218 -19.56 -12.90 -1.27
N VAL A 219 -19.44 -11.88 -2.13
CA VAL A 219 -20.40 -11.59 -3.21
C VAL A 219 -20.57 -12.75 -4.18
N ASN A 220 -19.53 -13.57 -4.37
CA ASN A 220 -19.55 -14.72 -5.29
C ASN A 220 -19.94 -16.04 -4.63
N LEU A 221 -20.28 -16.07 -3.33
CA LEU A 221 -20.89 -17.24 -2.72
C LEU A 221 -22.26 -17.51 -3.35
N ILE A 222 -22.65 -18.77 -3.37
CA ILE A 222 -23.99 -19.20 -3.79
C ILE A 222 -24.67 -19.68 -2.52
N ASP A 223 -25.81 -19.08 -2.19
CA ASP A 223 -26.61 -19.36 -0.98
C ASP A 223 -25.82 -19.23 0.34
N ILE A 224 -26.02 -18.11 1.02
CA ILE A 224 -25.42 -17.80 2.32
C ILE A 224 -26.46 -18.14 3.39
N SER A 225 -26.22 -19.20 4.15
CA SER A 225 -27.03 -19.53 5.33
C SER A 225 -26.80 -18.54 6.47
N GLU A 226 -27.71 -18.50 7.44
CA GLU A 226 -27.61 -17.66 8.63
C GLU A 226 -26.31 -17.93 9.42
N PHE A 227 -25.98 -19.21 9.62
CA PHE A 227 -24.71 -19.61 10.26
C PHE A 227 -23.49 -19.13 9.47
N GLN A 228 -23.49 -19.27 8.15
CA GLN A 228 -22.40 -18.75 7.30
C GLN A 228 -22.30 -17.23 7.38
N SER A 229 -23.43 -16.53 7.42
CA SER A 229 -23.44 -15.07 7.55
C SER A 229 -22.76 -14.61 8.84
N GLU A 230 -23.07 -15.27 9.96
CA GLU A 230 -22.44 -15.00 11.24
C GLU A 230 -20.92 -15.26 11.18
N GLN A 231 -20.51 -16.40 10.63
CA GLN A 231 -19.09 -16.75 10.49
C GLN A 231 -18.34 -15.77 9.58
N ILE A 232 -18.93 -15.35 8.46
CA ILE A 232 -18.37 -14.31 7.60
C ILE A 232 -18.26 -12.98 8.37
N GLY A 233 -19.27 -12.65 9.18
CA GLY A 233 -19.24 -11.48 10.07
C GLY A 233 -18.06 -11.50 11.04
N LEU A 234 -17.80 -12.66 11.66
CA LEU A 234 -16.65 -12.86 12.55
C LEU A 234 -15.31 -12.78 11.81
N ILE A 235 -15.22 -13.32 10.60
CA ILE A 235 -14.02 -13.21 9.76
C ILE A 235 -13.73 -11.73 9.45
N ILE A 236 -14.75 -10.95 9.10
CA ILE A 236 -14.62 -9.51 8.82
C ILE A 236 -14.14 -8.77 10.05
N ASP A 237 -14.72 -9.04 11.23
CA ASP A 237 -14.31 -8.38 12.47
C ASP A 237 -12.88 -8.72 12.84
N ASN A 238 -12.47 -9.99 12.70
CA ASN A 238 -11.10 -10.38 13.00
C ASN A 238 -10.11 -9.82 11.98
N LEU A 239 -10.46 -9.74 10.69
CA LEU A 239 -9.60 -9.07 9.69
C LEU A 239 -9.42 -7.59 10.02
N ASN A 240 -10.48 -6.92 10.48
CA ASN A 240 -10.40 -5.54 10.98
C ASN A 240 -9.51 -5.44 12.23
N ASN A 241 -9.63 -6.38 13.18
CA ASN A 241 -8.78 -6.44 14.37
C ASN A 241 -7.30 -6.65 14.01
N VAL A 242 -7.01 -7.32 12.89
CA VAL A 242 -5.65 -7.46 12.37
C VAL A 242 -5.15 -6.18 11.71
N THR A 243 -5.96 -5.55 10.85
CA THR A 243 -5.48 -4.48 9.93
C THR A 243 -5.59 -3.07 10.51
N ILE A 244 -6.63 -2.76 11.27
CA ILE A 244 -6.86 -1.42 11.85
C ILE A 244 -5.69 -0.95 12.73
N PRO A 245 -5.09 -1.78 13.62
CA PRO A 245 -3.96 -1.33 14.43
C PRO A 245 -2.79 -0.80 13.60
N TYR A 246 -2.48 -1.44 12.47
CA TYR A 246 -1.41 -1.00 11.56
C TYR A 246 -1.74 0.29 10.84
N ILE A 247 -3.01 0.52 10.49
CA ILE A 247 -3.47 1.81 9.93
C ILE A 247 -3.32 2.93 10.97
N LEU A 248 -3.73 2.68 12.21
CA LEU A 248 -3.59 3.65 13.30
C LEU A 248 -2.11 3.96 13.61
N GLN A 249 -1.22 2.97 13.51
CA GLN A 249 0.24 3.15 13.68
C GLN A 249 0.88 4.03 12.58
N LEU A 250 0.17 4.26 11.48
CA LEU A 250 0.53 5.19 10.39
C LEU A 250 -0.19 6.54 10.48
N GLU A 251 -0.84 6.81 11.61
CA GLU A 251 -1.58 8.04 11.88
C GLU A 251 -2.70 8.28 10.85
N LEU A 252 -3.27 7.19 10.33
CA LEU A 252 -4.44 7.21 9.46
C LEU A 252 -5.70 6.85 10.23
N LYS A 253 -6.83 7.41 9.80
CA LYS A 253 -8.13 6.96 10.28
C LYS A 253 -8.64 5.82 9.41
N LYS A 254 -9.29 4.83 10.01
CA LYS A 254 -9.92 3.75 9.24
C LYS A 254 -10.95 4.28 8.22
N ASP A 255 -11.60 5.40 8.52
CA ASP A 255 -12.64 5.98 7.66
C ASP A 255 -12.04 6.68 6.42
N GLU A 256 -10.71 6.87 6.37
CA GLU A 256 -9.99 7.36 5.20
C GLU A 256 -9.71 6.25 4.17
N ILE A 257 -9.97 4.99 4.52
CA ILE A 257 -9.77 3.83 3.65
C ILE A 257 -11.14 3.30 3.23
N GLU A 258 -11.53 3.60 1.98
CA GLU A 258 -12.87 3.33 1.44
C GLU A 258 -13.29 1.86 1.60
N SER A 259 -12.34 0.94 1.43
CA SER A 259 -12.60 -0.49 1.50
C SER A 259 -13.11 -0.97 2.87
N PHE A 260 -12.82 -0.27 3.98
CA PHE A 260 -13.39 -0.60 5.28
C PHE A 260 -14.88 -0.30 5.36
N ASN A 261 -15.32 0.83 4.81
CA ASN A 261 -16.75 1.16 4.76
C ASN A 261 -17.51 0.17 3.89
N LYS A 262 -16.95 -0.16 2.71
CA LYS A 262 -17.55 -1.15 1.81
C LYS A 262 -17.66 -2.52 2.47
N LEU A 263 -16.60 -2.98 3.16
CA LEU A 263 -16.60 -4.25 3.87
C LEU A 263 -17.62 -4.26 5.03
N LYS A 264 -17.75 -3.16 5.77
CA LYS A 264 -18.79 -2.97 6.80
C LYS A 264 -20.18 -3.06 6.20
N ASN A 265 -20.42 -2.44 5.05
CA ASN A 265 -21.69 -2.50 4.35
C ASN A 265 -22.00 -3.92 3.83
N VAL A 266 -21.01 -4.65 3.32
CA VAL A 266 -21.17 -6.07 2.96
C VAL A 266 -21.52 -6.93 4.19
N LYS A 267 -20.82 -6.73 5.32
CA LYS A 267 -21.15 -7.40 6.59
C LYS A 267 -22.59 -7.12 7.01
N PHE A 268 -23.03 -5.86 6.87
CA PHE A 268 -24.38 -5.45 7.22
C PHE A 268 -25.42 -6.16 6.34
N LEU A 269 -25.19 -6.23 5.02
CA LEU A 269 -26.11 -6.84 4.06
C LEU A 269 -26.36 -8.33 4.31
N ILE A 270 -25.35 -9.07 4.75
CA ILE A 270 -25.52 -10.50 5.00
C ILE A 270 -26.17 -10.79 6.37
N ASN A 271 -25.94 -9.92 7.37
CA ASN A 271 -26.34 -10.16 8.77
C ASN A 271 -27.63 -9.47 9.23
N ASN A 272 -28.32 -8.72 8.35
CA ASN A 272 -29.51 -7.96 8.75
C ASN A 272 -30.73 -8.37 7.92
N HIS A 273 -31.91 -8.03 8.40
CA HIS A 273 -33.14 -8.32 7.68
C HIS A 273 -33.31 -7.38 6.49
N LEU A 274 -34.05 -7.86 5.49
CA LEU A 274 -34.27 -7.16 4.23
C LEU A 274 -34.86 -5.74 4.42
N LYS A 275 -35.69 -5.54 5.44
CA LYS A 275 -36.23 -4.21 5.77
C LYS A 275 -35.13 -3.23 6.18
N ASP A 276 -34.24 -3.64 7.08
CA ASP A 276 -33.15 -2.80 7.57
C ASP A 276 -32.17 -2.45 6.44
N ILE A 277 -31.98 -3.39 5.50
CA ILE A 277 -31.21 -3.17 4.28
C ILE A 277 -31.83 -2.09 3.40
N MET A 278 -33.15 -2.15 3.19
CA MET A 278 -33.85 -1.14 2.37
C MET A 278 -33.88 0.23 3.05
N ASP A 279 -34.11 0.30 4.36
CA ASP A 279 -34.06 1.55 5.11
C ASP A 279 -32.69 2.23 4.96
N ARG A 280 -31.62 1.44 5.04
CA ARG A 280 -30.24 1.92 4.86
C ARG A 280 -29.91 2.29 3.40
N PHE A 281 -30.51 1.59 2.43
CA PHE A 281 -30.42 1.92 1.01
C PHE A 281 -31.03 3.30 0.73
N TYR A 282 -32.23 3.59 1.25
CA TYR A 282 -32.88 4.90 1.06
C TYR A 282 -32.13 6.06 1.70
N GLN A 283 -31.37 5.79 2.76
CA GLN A 283 -30.49 6.77 3.40
C GLN A 283 -29.20 7.05 2.60
N GLY A 284 -28.97 6.33 1.49
CA GLY A 284 -27.78 6.50 0.66
C GLY A 284 -26.52 5.86 1.24
N GLU A 285 -26.62 5.13 2.35
CA GLU A 285 -25.44 4.58 3.05
C GLU A 285 -24.77 3.40 2.33
N LEU A 286 -25.43 2.83 1.31
CA LEU A 286 -24.92 1.72 0.49
C LEU A 286 -24.34 2.19 -0.86
N TYR A 287 -23.96 3.47 -0.98
CA TYR A 287 -23.48 4.07 -2.24
C TYR A 287 -22.20 3.43 -2.80
N ASP A 288 -21.37 2.83 -1.94
CA ASP A 288 -20.08 2.21 -2.27
C ASP A 288 -20.20 0.76 -2.77
N ILE A 289 -21.42 0.19 -2.74
CA ILE A 289 -21.72 -1.14 -3.27
C ILE A 289 -22.39 -0.99 -4.63
N ASP A 290 -21.85 -1.64 -5.66
CA ASP A 290 -22.41 -1.62 -6.99
C ASP A 290 -23.79 -2.28 -7.02
N THR A 291 -24.69 -1.83 -7.91
CA THR A 291 -26.05 -2.38 -7.99
C THR A 291 -26.04 -3.88 -8.22
N ASN A 292 -25.12 -4.37 -9.06
CA ASN A 292 -24.96 -5.80 -9.31
C ASN A 292 -24.46 -6.58 -8.09
N GLU A 293 -23.56 -5.99 -7.29
CA GLU A 293 -23.06 -6.60 -6.05
C GLU A 293 -24.19 -6.69 -5.01
N LEU A 294 -24.93 -5.59 -4.82
CA LEU A 294 -26.07 -5.51 -3.90
C LEU A 294 -27.14 -6.56 -4.25
N VAL A 295 -27.55 -6.62 -5.51
CA VAL A 295 -28.56 -7.60 -5.98
C VAL A 295 -28.06 -9.04 -5.80
N LYS A 296 -26.79 -9.32 -6.07
CA LYS A 296 -26.21 -10.65 -5.83
C LYS A 296 -26.27 -11.02 -4.35
N LEU A 297 -25.81 -10.13 -3.46
CA LEU A 297 -25.83 -10.38 -2.01
C LEU A 297 -27.25 -10.64 -1.51
N LEU A 298 -28.25 -9.87 -1.97
CA LEU A 298 -29.65 -10.09 -1.60
C LEU A 298 -30.18 -11.46 -2.09
N ARG A 299 -29.84 -11.85 -3.32
CA ARG A 299 -30.26 -13.15 -3.85
C ARG A 299 -29.60 -14.31 -3.14
N ASN A 300 -28.33 -14.15 -2.75
CA ASN A 300 -27.57 -15.19 -2.08
C ASN A 300 -27.97 -15.32 -0.60
N THR A 301 -28.37 -14.24 0.07
CA THR A 301 -28.70 -14.26 1.51
C THR A 301 -30.16 -14.60 1.77
N PHE A 302 -31.09 -14.19 0.89
CA PHE A 302 -32.52 -14.35 1.11
C PHE A 302 -33.16 -15.35 0.15
N ILE A 303 -33.99 -16.23 0.71
CA ILE A 303 -34.85 -17.16 -0.03
C ILE A 303 -35.73 -16.39 -1.01
N GLN A 304 -35.97 -16.97 -2.19
CA GLN A 304 -36.84 -16.38 -3.18
C GLN A 304 -38.25 -16.17 -2.64
N SER A 305 -38.69 -14.91 -2.72
CA SER A 305 -40.01 -14.45 -2.31
C SER A 305 -40.41 -13.22 -3.12
N GLU A 306 -41.71 -12.98 -3.23
CA GLU A 306 -42.26 -11.78 -3.88
C GLU A 306 -41.72 -10.50 -3.24
N LEU A 307 -41.61 -10.47 -1.91
CA LEU A 307 -41.05 -9.34 -1.17
C LEU A 307 -39.60 -9.05 -1.59
N ARG A 308 -38.76 -10.09 -1.68
CA ARG A 308 -37.36 -9.95 -2.10
C ARG A 308 -37.25 -9.44 -3.53
N ASP A 309 -38.01 -10.03 -4.43
CA ASP A 309 -37.94 -9.67 -5.84
C ASP A 309 -38.47 -8.25 -6.09
N ASN A 310 -39.49 -7.80 -5.34
CA ASN A 310 -39.98 -6.42 -5.37
C ASN A 310 -38.91 -5.42 -4.92
N TYR A 311 -38.24 -5.65 -3.79
CA TYR A 311 -37.17 -4.76 -3.33
C TYR A 311 -35.94 -4.76 -4.25
N ILE A 312 -35.61 -5.90 -4.87
CA ILE A 312 -34.55 -5.94 -5.88
C ILE A 312 -34.91 -5.05 -7.08
N ASN A 313 -36.16 -5.11 -7.57
CA ASN A 313 -36.61 -4.27 -8.67
C ASN A 313 -36.58 -2.79 -8.29
N GLU A 314 -37.03 -2.45 -7.07
CA GLU A 314 -37.01 -1.09 -6.54
C GLU A 314 -35.58 -0.52 -6.48
N ILE A 315 -34.60 -1.29 -5.99
CA ILE A 315 -33.18 -0.91 -5.99
C ILE A 315 -32.70 -0.59 -7.42
N ILE A 316 -33.03 -1.45 -8.38
CA ILE A 316 -32.62 -1.29 -9.78
C ILE A 316 -33.26 -0.04 -10.39
N GLU A 317 -34.56 0.15 -10.17
CA GLU A 317 -35.30 1.32 -10.67
C GLU A 317 -34.74 2.61 -10.08
N PHE A 318 -34.60 2.69 -8.75
CA PHE A 318 -34.12 3.88 -8.05
C PHE A 318 -32.71 4.30 -8.50
N ARG A 319 -31.81 3.33 -8.72
CA ARG A 319 -30.45 3.62 -9.19
C ARG A 319 -30.33 3.85 -10.69
N ASN A 320 -31.30 3.46 -11.51
CA ASN A 320 -31.33 3.77 -12.93
C ASN A 320 -31.98 5.13 -13.23
N MET A 321 -32.77 5.66 -12.29
CA MET A 321 -33.39 6.99 -12.38
C MET A 321 -32.46 8.14 -11.99
N ASN A 322 -31.36 7.84 -11.29
CA ASN A 322 -30.35 8.80 -10.80
C ASN A 322 -29.02 8.60 -11.54
#